data_AF-A0A536FKM6-F1
#
_entry.id   AF-A0A536FKM6-F1
#
_cell.length_a   1.000
_cell.length_b   1.000
_cell.length_c   1.000
_cell.angle_alpha   90.00
_cell.angle_beta   90.00
_cell.angle_gamma   90.00
#
_symmetry.space_group_name_H-M   'P 1'
#
loop_
_entity.id
_entity.type
_entity.pdbx_description
1 polymer ?
#
loop_
_entity_poly.entity_id
_entity_poly.type
_entity_poly.pdbx_seq_one_letter_code
_entity_poly.pdbx_strand_id
1 'polypeptide(L)'
;MGSEWKPDDRFLDEKRRGGVQRVDAAFKRPDRIVTSRDEGMDDIRYRLRRENMPPGWDTWQLPVYLMSEATFFFLTSSAPGAILPSHAHKVAQFRMVLSGGLLYNGIELRSGDWIYIPPEAEYSLSASLNPGGCVHMYAY
;
A
#
# COMPACT_ATOMS: atom_id res chain seq x y z
N MET A 1 6.59 -7.31 -25.28
CA MET A 1 6.99 -8.16 -24.14
C MET A 1 7.26 -7.24 -22.97
N GLY A 2 6.24 -6.89 -22.20
CA GLY A 2 6.40 -6.07 -20.99
C GLY A 2 6.87 -6.97 -19.85
N SER A 3 7.88 -6.55 -19.11
CA SER A 3 8.36 -7.28 -17.94
C SER A 3 7.20 -7.54 -16.97
N GLU A 4 7.06 -8.78 -16.52
CA GLU A 4 6.18 -9.17 -15.43
C GLU A 4 6.59 -8.38 -14.18
N TRP A 5 5.81 -7.35 -13.82
CA TRP A 5 6.04 -6.58 -12.61
C TRP A 5 5.86 -7.49 -11.40
N LYS A 6 6.75 -7.37 -10.41
CA LYS A 6 6.66 -8.12 -9.16
C LYS A 6 6.68 -7.17 -7.96
N PRO A 7 5.79 -7.37 -6.98
CA PRO A 7 5.82 -6.57 -5.76
C PRO A 7 7.09 -6.85 -4.95
N ASP A 8 7.68 -5.81 -4.37
CA ASP A 8 8.72 -5.96 -3.36
C ASP A 8 8.08 -6.29 -2.01
N ASP A 9 8.11 -7.56 -1.61
CA ASP A 9 7.52 -8.06 -0.37
C ASP A 9 8.57 -8.36 0.71
N ARG A 10 9.80 -7.82 0.61
CA ARG A 10 10.88 -8.06 1.59
C ARG A 10 10.53 -7.65 3.02
N PHE A 11 9.54 -6.77 3.21
CA PHE A 11 9.04 -6.39 4.52
C PHE A 11 8.18 -7.48 5.20
N LEU A 12 7.77 -8.51 4.46
CA LEU A 12 7.00 -9.68 4.91
C LEU A 12 7.88 -10.92 5.12
N ASP A 13 9.13 -10.73 5.57
CA ASP A 13 9.95 -11.87 6.01
C ASP A 13 9.24 -12.69 7.10
N GLU A 14 9.67 -13.93 7.36
CA GLU A 14 9.00 -14.86 8.29
C GLU A 14 8.72 -14.27 9.67
N LYS A 15 9.50 -13.27 10.10
CA LYS A 15 9.37 -12.61 11.40
C LYS A 15 8.92 -11.15 11.28
N ARG A 16 8.58 -10.71 10.08
CA ARG A 16 8.26 -9.34 9.69
C ARG A 16 9.30 -8.31 10.17
N ARG A 17 10.55 -8.75 10.38
CA ARG A 17 11.61 -7.94 11.01
C ARG A 17 12.07 -6.82 10.09
N GLY A 18 12.20 -7.09 8.79
CA GLY A 18 12.59 -6.08 7.80
C GLY A 18 11.61 -4.91 7.75
N GLY A 19 10.30 -5.18 7.82
CA GLY A 19 9.28 -4.13 7.85
C GLY A 19 9.32 -3.30 9.14
N VAL A 20 9.48 -3.95 10.30
CA VAL A 20 9.63 -3.26 11.60
C VAL A 20 10.88 -2.39 11.61
N GLN A 21 12.03 -2.93 11.21
CA GLN A 21 13.31 -2.21 11.17
C GLN A 21 13.25 -1.02 10.22
N ARG A 22 12.60 -1.17 9.06
CA ARG A 22 12.39 -0.08 8.11
C ARG A 22 11.61 1.07 8.74
N VAL A 23 10.50 0.77 9.42
CA VAL A 23 9.70 1.81 10.11
C VAL A 23 10.48 2.44 11.25
N ASP A 24 11.12 1.64 12.12
CA ASP A 24 11.85 2.16 13.28
C ASP A 24 13.14 2.93 12.90
N ALA A 25 13.73 2.65 11.74
CA ALA A 25 14.83 3.44 11.16
C ALA A 25 14.33 4.74 10.52
N ALA A 26 13.12 4.72 9.94
CA ALA A 26 12.51 5.90 9.33
C ALA A 26 12.01 6.89 10.39
N PHE A 27 11.21 6.42 11.34
CA PHE A 27 10.44 7.23 12.27
C PHE A 27 10.70 6.81 13.71
N LYS A 28 11.36 7.69 14.48
CA LYS A 28 11.48 7.56 15.92
C LYS A 28 10.23 8.14 16.57
N ARG A 29 9.46 7.27 17.24
CA ARG A 29 8.18 7.65 17.88
C ARG A 29 8.42 8.78 18.89
N PRO A 30 7.84 9.97 18.68
CA PRO A 30 7.97 11.08 19.61
C PRO A 30 7.01 10.90 20.79
N ASP A 31 7.27 11.63 21.86
CA ASP A 31 6.42 11.78 23.06
C ASP A 31 5.39 12.93 22.94
N ARG A 32 5.29 13.52 21.74
CA ARG A 32 4.36 14.61 21.40
C ARG A 32 3.54 14.29 20.15
N ILE A 33 2.45 15.01 19.96
CA ILE A 33 1.69 14.98 18.71
C ILE A 33 2.57 15.53 17.58
N VAL A 34 2.59 14.80 16.47
CA VAL A 34 3.25 15.19 15.22
C VAL A 34 2.31 14.95 14.05
N THR A 35 2.48 15.71 12.96
CA THR A 35 1.73 15.53 11.71
C THR A 35 2.68 15.22 10.57
N SER A 36 2.16 14.68 9.46
CA SER A 36 2.95 14.48 8.23
C SER A 36 3.41 15.77 7.55
N ARG A 37 3.09 16.94 8.13
CA ARG A 37 3.49 18.27 7.67
C ARG A 37 4.56 18.91 8.53
N ASP A 38 4.95 18.26 9.64
CA ASP A 38 6.04 18.74 10.50
C ASP A 38 7.39 18.61 9.77
N GLU A 39 8.37 19.41 10.19
CA GLU A 39 9.73 19.39 9.63
C GLU A 39 10.33 17.97 9.67
N GLY A 40 10.96 17.55 8.57
CA GLY A 40 11.56 16.22 8.42
C GLY A 40 10.59 15.09 8.02
N MET A 41 9.28 15.31 8.06
CA MET A 41 8.30 14.26 7.74
C MET A 41 8.23 13.92 6.25
N ASP A 42 8.57 14.88 5.37
CA ASP A 42 8.68 14.62 3.94
C ASP A 42 9.82 13.63 3.63
N ASP A 43 10.94 13.69 4.36
CA ASP A 43 12.04 12.72 4.24
C ASP A 43 11.62 11.33 4.75
N ILE A 44 10.88 11.27 5.86
CA ILE A 44 10.31 10.00 6.35
C ILE A 44 9.37 9.39 5.33
N ARG A 45 8.47 10.20 4.75
CA ARG A 45 7.55 9.76 3.69
C ARG A 45 8.33 9.28 2.46
N TYR A 46 9.40 9.97 2.07
CA TYR A 46 10.26 9.55 0.97
C TYR A 46 10.91 8.19 1.24
N ARG A 47 11.54 8.02 2.42
CA ARG A 47 12.18 6.76 2.82
C ARG A 47 11.20 5.58 2.94
N LEU A 48 9.94 5.84 3.25
CA LEU A 48 8.89 4.82 3.36
C LEU A 48 8.10 4.60 2.05
N ARG A 49 8.44 5.27 0.96
CA ARG A 49 7.87 5.01 -0.38
C ARG A 49 8.26 3.61 -0.87
N ARG A 50 7.35 2.92 -1.56
CA ARG A 50 7.67 1.70 -2.32
C ARG A 50 8.32 2.08 -3.65
N GLU A 51 9.39 1.38 -4.00
CA GLU A 51 10.08 1.54 -5.27
C GLU A 51 9.51 0.60 -6.34
N ASN A 52 9.85 0.84 -7.60
CA ASN A 52 9.44 -0.01 -8.74
C ASN A 52 7.92 -0.21 -8.86
N MET A 53 7.11 0.79 -8.48
CA MET A 53 5.66 0.72 -8.65
C MET A 53 5.29 0.82 -10.15
N PRO A 54 4.18 0.18 -10.60
CA PRO A 54 3.71 0.33 -11.96
C PRO A 54 3.39 1.80 -12.30
N PRO A 55 3.41 2.19 -13.58
CA PRO A 55 3.08 3.54 -14.00
C PRO A 55 1.73 4.00 -13.46
N GLY A 56 1.70 5.21 -12.89
CA GLY A 56 0.49 5.79 -12.30
C GLY A 56 0.13 5.24 -10.93
N TRP A 57 1.00 4.46 -10.27
CA TRP A 57 0.82 4.01 -8.89
C TRP A 57 1.92 4.55 -7.98
N ASP A 58 1.53 5.14 -6.86
CA ASP A 58 2.42 5.51 -5.78
C ASP A 58 1.95 4.85 -4.49
N THR A 59 2.90 4.34 -3.70
CA THR A 59 2.58 3.67 -2.44
C THR A 59 3.60 4.01 -1.38
N TRP A 60 3.11 4.23 -0.15
CA TRP A 60 3.92 4.53 1.02
C TRP A 60 3.53 3.59 2.14
N GLN A 61 4.51 3.02 2.82
CA GLN A 61 4.30 2.38 4.11
C GLN A 61 4.03 3.48 5.15
N LEU A 62 2.99 3.31 5.97
CA LEU A 62 2.74 4.23 7.08
C LEU A 62 3.78 3.99 8.20
N PRO A 63 4.18 5.04 8.94
CA PRO A 63 5.22 4.95 9.97
C PRO A 63 4.69 4.32 11.28
N VAL A 64 3.77 3.36 11.17
CA VAL A 64 3.11 2.67 12.28
C VAL A 64 2.88 1.20 11.93
N TYR A 65 2.86 0.35 12.96
CA TYR A 65 2.49 -1.04 12.86
C TYR A 65 1.86 -1.49 14.18
N LEU A 66 1.02 -2.53 14.13
CA LEU A 66 0.46 -3.18 15.33
C LEU A 66 1.38 -4.33 15.76
N MET A 67 1.43 -4.64 17.06
CA MET A 67 2.48 -5.52 17.63
C MET A 67 2.07 -6.97 17.85
N SER A 68 0.77 -7.30 17.94
CA SER A 68 0.31 -8.68 18.24
C SER A 68 0.78 -9.66 17.17
N GLU A 69 0.78 -9.20 15.93
CA GLU A 69 1.58 -9.65 14.79
C GLU A 69 1.94 -8.36 14.05
N ALA A 70 3.16 -8.21 13.51
CA ALA A 70 3.58 -6.94 12.91
C ALA A 70 2.73 -6.59 11.67
N THR A 71 1.60 -5.93 11.87
CA THR A 71 0.68 -5.52 10.80
C THR A 71 1.17 -4.20 10.22
N PHE A 72 1.49 -4.19 8.94
CA PHE A 72 1.95 -3.00 8.25
C PHE A 72 0.82 -2.39 7.44
N PHE A 73 0.69 -1.07 7.50
CA PHE A 73 -0.28 -0.32 6.72
C PHE A 73 0.41 0.40 5.57
N PHE A 74 -0.28 0.47 4.45
CA PHE A 74 0.18 1.15 3.26
C PHE A 74 -0.91 2.07 2.73
N LEU A 75 -0.53 3.27 2.34
CA LEU A 75 -1.37 4.20 1.60
C LEU A 75 -0.93 4.17 0.14
N THR A 76 -1.89 4.05 -0.76
CA THR A 76 -1.64 4.04 -2.19
C THR A 76 -2.51 5.07 -2.88
N SER A 77 -1.92 5.76 -3.85
CA SER A 77 -2.60 6.63 -4.79
C SER A 77 -2.39 6.08 -6.19
N SER A 78 -3.42 6.13 -7.02
CA SER A 78 -3.34 5.77 -8.43
C SER A 78 -3.96 6.82 -9.34
N ALA A 79 -3.35 7.05 -10.49
CA ALA A 79 -3.89 7.90 -11.55
C ALA A 79 -5.12 7.24 -12.21
N PRO A 80 -6.07 8.01 -12.77
CA PRO A 80 -7.21 7.45 -13.49
C PRO A 80 -6.78 6.44 -14.55
N GLY A 81 -7.41 5.26 -14.58
CA GLY A 81 -7.09 4.20 -15.55
C GLY A 81 -5.76 3.49 -15.34
N ALA A 82 -4.98 3.83 -14.32
CA ALA A 82 -3.72 3.13 -14.01
C ALA A 82 -3.98 1.67 -13.68
N ILE A 83 -3.12 0.78 -14.16
CA ILE A 83 -3.25 -0.68 -14.01
C ILE A 83 -2.18 -1.20 -13.08
N LEU A 84 -2.61 -1.93 -12.04
CA LEU A 84 -1.74 -2.77 -11.22
C LEU A 84 -1.76 -4.18 -11.83
N PRO A 85 -0.65 -4.64 -12.43
CA PRO A 85 -0.57 -5.93 -13.09
C PRO A 85 -0.94 -7.10 -12.17
N SER A 86 -1.25 -8.25 -12.77
CA SER A 86 -1.52 -9.48 -12.03
C SER A 86 -0.34 -9.87 -11.14
N HIS A 87 -0.61 -10.18 -9.87
CA HIS A 87 0.37 -10.64 -8.90
C HIS A 87 -0.31 -11.35 -7.72
N ALA A 88 0.50 -11.97 -6.86
CA ALA A 88 0.06 -12.63 -5.63
C ALA A 88 1.02 -12.30 -4.47
N HIS A 89 0.56 -12.51 -3.24
CA HIS A 89 1.35 -12.36 -2.02
C HIS A 89 1.27 -13.63 -1.17
N LYS A 90 2.31 -13.93 -0.39
CA LYS A 90 2.35 -15.11 0.49
C LYS A 90 1.47 -15.02 1.74
N VAL A 91 0.88 -13.86 1.97
CA VAL A 91 0.06 -13.53 3.14
C VAL A 91 -1.23 -12.86 2.67
N ALA A 92 -2.24 -12.85 3.53
CA ALA A 92 -3.49 -12.18 3.24
C ALA A 92 -3.30 -10.66 3.16
N GLN A 93 -4.16 -9.99 2.39
CA GLN A 93 -4.25 -8.53 2.36
C GLN A 93 -5.69 -8.10 2.61
N PHE A 94 -5.86 -7.08 3.44
CA PHE A 94 -7.12 -6.35 3.56
C PHE A 94 -6.94 -4.95 2.98
N ARG A 95 -7.81 -4.55 2.05
CA ARG A 95 -7.76 -3.24 1.39
C ARG A 95 -9.09 -2.52 1.53
N MET A 96 -9.03 -1.20 1.76
CA MET A 96 -10.19 -0.31 1.85
C MET A 96 -9.99 0.91 0.96
N VAL A 97 -10.99 1.25 0.16
CA VAL A 97 -10.98 2.46 -0.69
C VAL A 97 -11.32 3.67 0.18
N LEU A 98 -10.46 4.69 0.14
CA LEU A 98 -10.64 5.93 0.88
C LEU A 98 -11.31 7.01 0.00
N SER A 99 -10.89 7.12 -1.27
CA SER A 99 -11.48 8.03 -2.25
C SER A 99 -11.33 7.50 -3.67
N GLY A 100 -12.25 7.88 -4.56
CA GLY A 100 -12.21 7.48 -5.97
C GLY A 100 -12.85 6.11 -6.22
N GLY A 101 -12.36 5.41 -7.24
CA GLY A 101 -12.86 4.07 -7.61
C GLY A 101 -11.74 3.09 -7.94
N LEU A 102 -11.88 1.86 -7.46
CA LEU A 102 -10.96 0.75 -7.69
C LEU A 102 -11.71 -0.41 -8.35
N LEU A 103 -11.26 -0.86 -9.50
CA LEU A 103 -11.87 -1.95 -10.26
C LEU A 103 -11.15 -3.27 -9.96
N TYR A 104 -11.93 -4.28 -9.62
CA TYR A 104 -11.50 -5.67 -9.48
C TYR A 104 -12.49 -6.58 -10.22
N ASN A 105 -12.03 -7.32 -11.24
CA ASN A 105 -12.86 -8.27 -11.99
C ASN A 105 -14.21 -7.67 -12.47
N GLY A 106 -14.18 -6.43 -12.97
CA GLY A 106 -15.37 -5.69 -13.41
C GLY A 106 -16.25 -5.11 -12.30
N ILE A 107 -15.95 -5.38 -11.03
CA ILE A 107 -16.62 -4.80 -9.86
C ILE A 107 -15.90 -3.52 -9.48
N GLU A 108 -16.64 -2.40 -9.40
CA GLU A 108 -16.12 -1.13 -8.92
C GLU A 108 -16.34 -0.98 -7.42
N LEU A 109 -15.25 -0.84 -6.67
CA LEU A 109 -15.24 -0.49 -5.25
C LEU A 109 -15.08 1.02 -5.10
N ARG A 110 -15.89 1.64 -4.24
CA ARG A 110 -15.91 3.08 -3.97
C ARG A 110 -15.54 3.37 -2.52
N SER A 111 -15.44 4.65 -2.16
CA SER A 111 -15.15 5.08 -0.78
C SER A 111 -15.94 4.30 0.27
N GLY A 112 -15.24 3.66 1.20
CA GLY A 112 -15.80 2.82 2.27
C GLY A 112 -15.89 1.34 1.93
N ASP A 113 -15.82 0.97 0.64
CA ASP A 113 -15.78 -0.43 0.21
C ASP A 113 -14.40 -1.04 0.46
N TRP A 114 -14.39 -2.37 0.57
CA TRP A 114 -13.20 -3.13 0.90
C TRP A 114 -13.12 -4.44 0.11
N ILE A 115 -11.91 -4.99 0.05
CA ILE A 115 -11.64 -6.31 -0.51
C ILE A 115 -10.64 -7.04 0.40
N TYR A 116 -10.95 -8.31 0.68
CA TYR A 116 -10.03 -9.24 1.31
C TYR A 116 -9.45 -10.17 0.24
N ILE A 117 -8.12 -10.28 0.23
CA ILE A 117 -7.38 -11.10 -0.72
C ILE A 117 -6.66 -12.18 0.10
N PRO A 118 -7.02 -13.46 -0.05
CA PRO A 118 -6.36 -14.53 0.68
C PRO A 118 -4.92 -14.75 0.19
N PRO A 119 -4.06 -15.42 0.99
CA PRO A 119 -2.71 -15.78 0.56
C PRO A 119 -2.71 -16.52 -0.78
N GLU A 120 -1.70 -16.26 -1.60
CA GLU A 120 -1.45 -16.86 -2.92
C GLU A 120 -2.54 -16.60 -3.98
N ALA A 121 -3.59 -15.84 -3.68
CA ALA A 121 -4.58 -15.45 -4.68
C ALA A 121 -3.99 -14.46 -5.67
N GLU A 122 -4.08 -14.79 -6.96
CA GLU A 122 -3.65 -13.92 -8.04
C GLU A 122 -4.74 -12.89 -8.36
N TYR A 123 -4.35 -11.61 -8.48
CA TYR A 123 -5.29 -10.53 -8.74
C TYR A 123 -4.64 -9.37 -9.49
N SER A 124 -5.47 -8.65 -10.25
CA SER A 124 -5.12 -7.37 -10.88
C SER A 124 -6.16 -6.33 -10.48
N LEU A 125 -5.74 -5.07 -10.43
CA LEU A 125 -6.59 -3.94 -10.11
C LEU A 125 -6.38 -2.82 -11.12
N SER A 126 -7.39 -2.00 -11.33
CA SER A 126 -7.22 -0.74 -12.05
C SER A 126 -7.95 0.39 -11.34
N ALA A 127 -7.45 1.61 -11.49
CA ALA A 127 -8.17 2.79 -11.02
C ALA A 127 -9.32 3.12 -11.98
N SER A 128 -10.48 3.47 -11.44
CA SER A 128 -11.60 3.95 -12.25
C SER A 128 -11.23 5.20 -13.05
N LEU A 129 -11.99 5.48 -14.12
CA LEU A 129 -11.86 6.72 -14.89
C LEU A 129 -12.75 7.85 -14.33
N ASN A 130 -13.83 7.51 -13.62
CA ASN A 130 -14.81 8.44 -13.05
C ASN A 130 -15.21 7.93 -11.65
N PRO A 131 -15.11 8.70 -10.56
CA PRO A 131 -14.77 10.14 -10.47
C PRO A 131 -13.28 10.48 -10.70
N GLY A 132 -12.43 9.49 -10.98
CA GLY A 132 -11.01 9.67 -11.29
C GLY A 132 -10.16 8.59 -10.64
N GLY A 133 -8.89 8.91 -10.37
CA GLY A 133 -7.94 8.03 -9.70
C GLY A 133 -8.40 7.57 -8.32
N CYS A 134 -7.64 6.68 -7.70
CA CYS A 134 -8.03 6.05 -6.43
C CYS A 134 -7.02 6.33 -5.33
N VAL A 135 -7.50 6.57 -4.12
CA VAL A 135 -6.70 6.47 -2.90
C VAL A 135 -7.28 5.36 -2.06
N HIS A 136 -6.44 4.41 -1.67
CA HIS A 136 -6.85 3.30 -0.82
C HIS A 136 -5.76 2.98 0.19
N MET A 137 -6.16 2.36 1.29
CA MET A 137 -5.24 1.81 2.29
C MET A 137 -5.28 0.29 2.19
N TYR A 138 -4.17 -0.37 2.44
CA TYR A 138 -4.16 -1.81 2.67
C TYR A 138 -3.23 -2.21 3.81
N ALA A 139 -3.48 -3.38 4.38
CA ALA A 139 -2.67 -3.98 5.43
C ALA A 139 -2.44 -5.47 5.18
N TYR A 140 -1.35 -5.98 5.75
CA TYR A 140 -0.96 -7.40 5.77
C TYR A 140 -0.89 -7.94 7.20
#